data_AF-A0AAD7NIS5-F1
#
_entry.id   AF-A0AAD7NIS5-F1
#
_cell.length_a   1.000
_cell.length_b   1.000
_cell.length_c   1.000
_cell.angle_alpha   90.00
_cell.angle_beta   90.00
_cell.angle_gamma   90.00
#
_symmetry.space_group_name_H-M   'P 1'
#
loop_
_entity.id
_entity.type
_entity.pdbx_description
1 polymer ?
#
loop_
_entity_poly.entity_id
_entity_poly.type
_entity_poly.pdbx_seq_one_letter_code
_entity_poly.pdbx_strand_id
1 'polypeptide(L)'
;IGRWRTTMSVENFWRNLKHETLHHFVHPRLDQLIYLIAVEVLPYTEAKMQIFESDFRPGRAKPLTPFRKAFKKCWKMLALRPLGNQVYIIDLVNWTCSCGQQKYNAFLLCKHLVQAFLPPHPDFFRTVVRRRVTPFFAHFTVIVSFAPRMDPNSM
;
A
#
# COMPACT_ATOMS: atom_id res chain seq x y z
N ILE A 1 -14.59 6.20 5.95
CA ILE A 1 -14.22 6.72 4.61
C ILE A 1 -14.66 8.19 4.56
N GLY A 2 -13.81 9.14 4.11
CA GLY A 2 -14.22 10.55 4.08
C GLY A 2 -15.11 10.83 2.87
N ARG A 3 -16.16 11.65 3.03
CA ARG A 3 -17.17 12.05 2.01
C ARG A 3 -16.57 12.50 0.66
N TRP A 4 -15.37 13.06 0.67
CA TRP A 4 -14.63 13.49 -0.54
C TRP A 4 -14.02 12.34 -1.36
N ARG A 5 -13.82 11.17 -0.77
CA ARG A 5 -13.29 10.00 -1.50
C ARG A 5 -14.37 9.23 -2.24
N THR A 6 -15.61 9.28 -1.78
CA THR A 6 -16.73 8.61 -2.45
C THR A 6 -17.12 9.32 -3.73
N THR A 7 -17.04 10.67 -3.78
CA THR A 7 -17.29 11.44 -5.02
C THR A 7 -16.28 11.09 -6.11
N MET A 8 -14.98 11.01 -5.78
CA MET A 8 -13.93 10.64 -6.74
C MET A 8 -14.12 9.23 -7.32
N SER A 9 -14.54 8.26 -6.49
CA SER A 9 -14.82 6.90 -6.96
C SER A 9 -16.04 6.85 -7.89
N VAL A 10 -17.10 7.58 -7.56
CA VAL A 10 -18.32 7.68 -8.38
C VAL A 10 -18.02 8.39 -9.70
N GLU A 11 -17.29 9.50 -9.69
CA GLU A 11 -16.87 10.20 -10.91
C GLU A 11 -15.99 9.33 -11.81
N ASN A 12 -15.06 8.59 -11.22
CA ASN A 12 -14.21 7.67 -11.98
C ASN A 12 -15.03 6.52 -12.58
N PHE A 13 -16.03 6.00 -11.85
CA PHE A 13 -16.97 5.03 -12.39
C PHE A 13 -17.73 5.59 -13.60
N TRP A 14 -18.34 6.76 -13.48
CA TRP A 14 -19.06 7.39 -14.60
C TRP A 14 -18.16 7.73 -15.78
N ARG A 15 -16.90 8.11 -15.52
CA ARG A 15 -15.90 8.30 -16.57
C ARG A 15 -15.65 7.02 -17.34
N ASN A 16 -15.35 5.92 -16.64
CA ASN A 16 -15.10 4.62 -17.26
C ASN A 16 -16.33 4.12 -18.01
N LEU A 17 -17.52 4.22 -17.42
CA LEU A 17 -18.78 3.83 -18.06
C LEU A 17 -18.97 4.58 -19.39
N LYS A 18 -18.72 5.89 -19.40
CA LYS A 18 -18.83 6.69 -20.64
C LYS A 18 -17.81 6.29 -21.71
N HIS A 19 -16.55 6.07 -21.32
CA HIS A 19 -15.48 5.79 -22.28
C HIS A 19 -15.44 4.34 -22.76
N GLU A 20 -15.72 3.38 -21.88
CA GLU A 20 -15.61 1.95 -22.21
C GLU A 20 -16.92 1.41 -22.79
N THR A 21 -18.08 1.72 -22.18
CA THR A 21 -19.37 1.13 -22.60
C THR A 21 -20.23 2.05 -23.46
N LEU A 22 -20.31 3.35 -23.15
CA LEU A 22 -21.23 4.27 -23.85
C LEU A 22 -20.61 5.00 -25.05
N HIS A 23 -19.38 4.68 -25.46
CA HIS A 23 -18.68 5.45 -26.49
C HIS A 23 -19.38 5.41 -27.87
N HIS A 24 -20.14 4.35 -28.16
CA HIS A 24 -20.97 4.24 -29.37
C HIS A 24 -22.38 4.82 -29.22
N PHE A 25 -22.80 5.18 -28.01
CA PHE A 25 -24.15 5.67 -27.74
C PHE A 25 -24.12 7.17 -27.49
N VAL A 26 -24.71 7.94 -28.41
CA VAL A 26 -24.77 9.40 -28.28
C VAL A 26 -25.70 9.79 -27.11
N HIS A 27 -26.83 9.07 -26.92
CA HIS A 27 -27.77 9.25 -25.81
C HIS A 27 -28.55 7.95 -25.52
N PRO A 28 -28.07 7.03 -24.66
CA PRO A 28 -28.81 5.82 -24.33
C PRO A 28 -30.08 6.15 -23.54
N ARG A 29 -31.18 5.45 -23.82
CA ARG A 29 -32.38 5.49 -22.96
C ARG A 29 -32.06 4.91 -21.57
N LEU A 30 -32.78 5.33 -20.54
CA LEU A 30 -32.53 4.89 -19.17
C LEU A 30 -32.55 3.35 -19.03
N ASP A 31 -33.53 2.69 -19.64
CA ASP A 31 -33.65 1.23 -19.63
C ASP A 31 -32.44 0.53 -20.27
N GLN A 32 -32.02 1.00 -21.44
CA GLN A 32 -30.84 0.50 -22.13
C GLN A 32 -29.55 0.72 -21.31
N LEU A 33 -29.43 1.88 -20.64
CA LEU A 33 -28.32 2.15 -19.74
C LEU A 33 -28.29 1.16 -18.57
N ILE A 34 -29.43 0.90 -17.94
CA ILE A 34 -29.54 -0.06 -16.83
C ILE A 34 -29.16 -1.47 -17.31
N TYR A 35 -29.64 -1.88 -18.48
CA TYR A 35 -29.29 -3.16 -19.09
C TYR A 35 -27.77 -3.29 -19.31
N LEU A 36 -27.12 -2.29 -19.90
CA LEU A 36 -25.67 -2.28 -20.12
C LEU A 36 -24.89 -2.33 -18.80
N ILE A 37 -25.35 -1.60 -17.79
CA ILE A 37 -24.73 -1.65 -16.46
C ILE A 37 -24.83 -3.08 -15.89
N ALA A 38 -26.00 -3.70 -15.96
CA ALA A 38 -26.25 -5.02 -15.39
C ALA A 38 -25.49 -6.13 -16.10
N VAL A 39 -25.39 -6.07 -17.43
CA VAL A 39 -24.86 -7.17 -18.26
C VAL A 39 -23.37 -7.02 -18.54
N GLU A 40 -22.86 -5.80 -18.71
CA GLU A 40 -21.46 -5.58 -19.09
C GLU A 40 -20.63 -5.05 -17.92
N VAL A 41 -21.09 -3.96 -17.30
CA VAL A 41 -20.30 -3.24 -16.28
C VAL A 41 -20.20 -4.05 -15.00
N LEU A 42 -21.31 -4.55 -14.46
CA LEU A 42 -21.34 -5.26 -13.19
C LEU A 42 -20.46 -6.52 -13.22
N PRO A 43 -20.61 -7.46 -14.18
CA PRO A 43 -19.79 -8.67 -14.19
C PRO A 43 -18.29 -8.36 -14.35
N TYR A 44 -17.96 -7.35 -15.15
CA TYR A 44 -16.58 -6.88 -15.28
C TYR A 44 -16.02 -6.32 -13.97
N THR A 45 -16.79 -5.50 -13.26
CA THR A 45 -16.38 -4.98 -11.96
C THR A 45 -16.27 -6.08 -10.91
N GLU A 46 -17.18 -7.05 -10.92
CA GLU A 46 -17.17 -8.21 -10.02
C GLU A 46 -15.92 -9.07 -10.24
N ALA A 47 -15.60 -9.41 -11.49
CA ALA A 47 -14.39 -10.14 -11.84
C ALA A 47 -13.11 -9.42 -11.39
N LYS A 48 -13.09 -8.07 -11.43
CA LYS A 48 -11.99 -7.27 -10.87
C LYS A 48 -11.96 -7.29 -9.34
N MET A 49 -13.11 -7.26 -8.68
CA MET A 49 -13.21 -7.28 -7.22
C MET A 49 -12.77 -8.62 -6.64
N GLN A 50 -13.08 -9.73 -7.33
CA GLN A 50 -12.65 -11.07 -6.96
C GLN A 50 -11.13 -11.17 -6.77
N ILE A 51 -10.31 -10.35 -7.47
CA ILE A 51 -8.85 -10.32 -7.30
C ILE A 51 -8.42 -10.03 -5.84
N PHE A 52 -9.27 -9.34 -5.08
CA PHE A 52 -9.01 -9.00 -3.67
C PHE A 52 -9.51 -10.05 -2.68
N GLU A 53 -10.28 -11.04 -3.13
CA GLU A 53 -10.73 -12.14 -2.30
C GLU A 53 -9.58 -13.04 -1.87
N SER A 54 -9.70 -13.66 -0.70
CA SER A 54 -8.66 -14.53 -0.16
C SER A 54 -8.44 -15.78 -1.00
N ASP A 55 -9.48 -16.23 -1.69
CA ASP A 55 -9.53 -17.55 -2.34
C ASP A 55 -9.33 -17.45 -3.85
N PHE A 56 -9.14 -16.22 -4.36
CA PHE A 56 -8.90 -15.97 -5.76
C PHE A 56 -7.60 -16.61 -6.23
N ARG A 57 -7.73 -17.65 -7.07
CA ARG A 57 -6.63 -18.43 -7.65
C ARG A 57 -5.71 -19.04 -6.58
N PRO A 58 -6.15 -20.08 -5.84
CA PRO A 58 -5.43 -20.62 -4.68
C PRO A 58 -4.03 -21.16 -5.04
N GLY A 59 -3.83 -21.65 -6.26
CA GLY A 59 -2.54 -22.14 -6.74
C GLY A 59 -1.51 -21.06 -7.10
N ARG A 60 -1.85 -19.77 -6.99
CA ARG A 60 -0.95 -18.65 -7.31
C ARG A 60 -0.67 -17.81 -6.07
N ALA A 61 0.59 -17.40 -5.91
CA ALA A 61 0.96 -16.44 -4.88
C ALA A 61 0.17 -15.13 -5.05
N LYS A 62 -0.48 -14.67 -3.97
CA LYS A 62 -1.27 -13.44 -3.97
C LYS A 62 -0.45 -12.24 -4.45
N PRO A 63 -0.96 -11.44 -5.40
CA PRO A 63 -0.25 -10.27 -5.89
C PRO A 63 -0.14 -9.21 -4.80
N LEU A 64 0.97 -8.47 -4.80
CA LEU A 64 1.11 -7.28 -3.97
C LEU A 64 0.16 -6.19 -4.47
N THR A 65 -0.53 -5.52 -3.55
CA THR A 65 -1.32 -4.33 -3.86
C THR A 65 -0.43 -3.23 -4.45
N PRO A 66 -0.99 -2.28 -5.24
CA PRO A 66 -0.21 -1.16 -5.78
C PRO A 66 0.60 -0.41 -4.70
N PHE A 67 -0.01 -0.19 -3.53
CA PHE A 67 0.66 0.38 -2.36
C PHE A 67 1.88 -0.45 -1.94
N ARG A 68 1.72 -1.77 -1.75
CA ARG A 68 2.80 -2.67 -1.34
C ARG A 68 3.92 -2.74 -2.37
N LYS A 69 3.60 -2.72 -3.67
CA LYS A 69 4.60 -2.67 -4.75
C LYS A 69 5.43 -1.38 -4.69
N ALA A 70 4.76 -0.22 -4.58
CA ALA A 70 5.44 1.07 -4.51
C ALA A 70 6.27 1.23 -3.23
N PHE A 71 5.73 0.76 -2.10
CA PHE A 71 6.44 0.68 -0.82
C PHE A 71 7.70 -0.19 -0.93
N LYS A 72 7.57 -1.42 -1.45
CA LYS A 72 8.70 -2.34 -1.65
C LYS A 72 9.78 -1.75 -2.57
N LYS A 73 9.39 -1.06 -3.64
CA LYS A 73 10.32 -0.37 -4.54
C LYS A 73 11.09 0.72 -3.78
N CYS A 74 10.38 1.57 -3.04
CA CYS A 74 10.99 2.65 -2.26
C CYS A 74 11.94 2.10 -1.18
N TRP A 75 11.52 1.03 -0.49
CA TRP A 75 12.32 0.33 0.51
C TRP A 75 13.64 -0.16 -0.07
N LYS A 76 13.60 -0.92 -1.18
CA LYS A 76 14.81 -1.45 -1.83
C LYS A 76 15.76 -0.33 -2.25
N MET A 77 15.23 0.76 -2.78
CA MET A 77 16.03 1.92 -3.17
C MET A 77 16.73 2.56 -1.96
N LEU A 78 16.06 2.66 -0.81
CA LEU A 78 16.63 3.25 0.41
C LEU A 78 17.60 2.30 1.11
N ALA A 79 17.36 0.99 1.06
CA ALA A 79 18.22 -0.03 1.66
C ALA A 79 19.62 -0.06 1.02
N LEU A 80 19.73 0.29 -0.26
CA LEU A 80 21.00 0.35 -0.99
C LEU A 80 21.76 1.67 -0.82
N ARG A 81 21.17 2.70 -0.20
CA ARG A 81 21.82 4.03 -0.08
C ARG A 81 22.88 4.03 1.03
N PRO A 82 24.08 4.61 0.81
CA PRO A 82 25.07 4.70 1.86
C PRO A 82 24.58 5.60 3.02
N LEU A 83 24.90 5.20 4.24
CA LEU A 83 24.76 6.05 5.42
C LEU A 83 25.86 7.11 5.41
N GLY A 84 25.53 8.30 5.91
CA GLY A 84 26.55 9.31 6.18
C GLY A 84 27.12 9.12 7.58
N ASN A 85 28.09 9.95 7.96
CA ASN A 85 28.75 9.87 9.26
C ASN A 85 27.93 10.45 10.42
N GLN A 86 26.78 11.08 10.14
CA GLN A 86 25.92 11.65 11.18
C GLN A 86 25.09 10.56 11.84
N VAL A 87 25.13 10.53 13.18
CA VAL A 87 24.31 9.65 14.00
C VAL A 87 22.94 10.30 14.21
N TYR A 88 21.88 9.54 13.97
CA TYR A 88 20.50 9.95 14.19
C TYR A 88 19.83 9.03 15.21
N ILE A 89 18.90 9.57 15.98
CA ILE A 89 18.07 8.81 16.90
C ILE A 89 16.98 8.11 16.07
N ILE A 90 16.84 6.81 16.25
CA ILE A 90 15.89 5.96 15.52
C ILE A 90 15.06 5.20 16.55
N ASP A 91 13.74 5.26 16.41
CA ASP A 91 12.81 4.45 17.19
C ASP A 91 12.00 3.56 16.23
N LEU A 92 12.29 2.26 16.26
CA LEU A 92 11.62 1.26 15.42
C LEU A 92 10.21 0.93 15.92
N VAL A 93 9.92 1.16 17.20
CA VAL A 93 8.59 0.88 17.79
C VAL A 93 7.59 1.92 17.30
N ASN A 94 7.94 3.20 17.44
CA ASN A 94 7.10 4.30 16.95
C ASN A 94 7.30 4.58 15.45
N TRP A 95 8.31 3.97 14.83
CA TRP A 95 8.71 4.16 13.45
C TRP A 95 9.06 5.63 13.15
N THR A 96 10.01 6.18 13.91
CA THR A 96 10.44 7.58 13.81
C THR A 96 11.96 7.70 13.69
N CYS A 97 12.43 8.75 13.01
CA CYS A 97 13.85 9.05 12.88
C CYS A 97 14.10 10.55 12.93
N SER A 98 15.15 10.97 13.66
CA SER A 98 15.51 12.39 13.81
C SER A 98 16.12 13.03 12.56
N CYS A 99 16.37 12.27 11.48
CA CYS A 99 17.02 12.79 10.27
C CYS A 99 16.15 13.73 9.42
N GLY A 100 14.87 13.93 9.77
CA GLY A 100 13.92 14.81 9.07
C GLY A 100 13.48 14.34 7.68
N GLN A 101 14.26 13.49 7.00
CA GLN A 101 13.96 12.99 5.65
C GLN A 101 12.70 12.12 5.57
N GLN A 102 12.29 11.52 6.69
CA GLN A 102 11.13 10.65 6.77
C GLN A 102 9.84 11.33 6.28
N LYS A 103 9.65 12.63 6.59
CA LYS A 103 8.44 13.38 6.26
C LYS A 103 8.27 13.65 4.76
N TYR A 104 9.37 13.64 4.00
CA TYR A 104 9.35 13.89 2.56
C TYR A 104 9.05 12.63 1.74
N ASN A 105 9.02 11.46 2.39
CA ASN A 105 8.66 10.22 1.74
C ASN A 105 7.17 9.93 1.92
N ALA A 106 6.47 9.65 0.83
CA ALA A 106 5.04 9.29 0.86
C ALA A 106 4.73 8.08 1.76
N PHE A 107 5.72 7.21 1.98
CA PHE A 107 5.67 6.02 2.81
C PHE A 107 6.33 6.20 4.19
N LEU A 108 6.71 7.41 4.60
CA LEU A 108 7.37 7.66 5.88
C LEU A 108 8.62 6.79 6.09
N LEU A 109 9.41 6.63 5.02
CA LEU A 109 10.66 5.89 5.00
C LEU A 109 11.86 6.84 4.90
N CYS A 110 12.93 6.53 5.63
CA CYS A 110 14.25 7.10 5.43
C CYS A 110 15.29 5.97 5.37
N LYS A 111 16.49 6.26 4.84
CA LYS A 111 17.56 5.26 4.75
C LYS A 111 17.97 4.69 6.11
N HIS A 112 17.96 5.52 7.16
CA HIS A 112 18.29 5.12 8.52
C HIS A 112 17.29 4.09 9.08
N LEU A 113 15.98 4.35 8.97
CA LEU A 113 14.94 3.40 9.41
C LEU A 113 15.01 2.09 8.63
N VAL A 114 15.16 2.19 7.31
CA VAL A 114 15.15 1.02 6.41
C VAL A 114 16.36 0.11 6.65
N GLN A 115 17.52 0.66 7.00
CA GLN A 115 18.73 -0.14 7.25
C GLN A 115 18.86 -0.58 8.71
N ALA A 116 18.33 0.18 9.67
CA ALA A 116 18.21 -0.25 11.06
C ALA A 116 17.24 -1.43 11.20
N PHE A 117 16.21 -1.48 10.35
CA PHE A 117 15.35 -2.65 10.22
C PHE A 117 16.06 -3.68 9.32
N LEU A 118 16.81 -4.60 9.94
CA LEU A 118 17.44 -5.79 9.34
C LEU A 118 16.57 -6.42 8.23
N PRO A 119 17.19 -7.08 7.23
CA PRO A 119 16.52 -7.42 5.97
C PRO A 119 15.17 -8.11 6.24
N PRO A 120 14.05 -7.50 5.81
CA PRO A 120 12.74 -8.01 6.16
C PRO A 120 12.52 -9.38 5.52
N HIS A 121 11.88 -10.30 6.25
CA HIS A 121 11.37 -11.54 5.68
C HIS A 121 10.55 -11.24 4.41
N PRO A 122 10.60 -12.06 3.34
CA PRO A 122 9.88 -11.77 2.09
C PRO A 122 8.38 -11.46 2.26
N ASP A 123 7.74 -12.06 3.27
CA ASP A 123 6.33 -11.86 3.59
C ASP A 123 6.01 -10.52 4.25
N PHE A 124 7.01 -9.82 4.80
CA PHE A 124 6.84 -8.48 5.35
C PHE A 124 6.14 -7.53 4.36
N PHE A 125 6.54 -7.57 3.08
CA PHE A 125 5.93 -6.73 2.05
C PHE A 125 4.49 -7.13 1.72
N ARG A 126 4.07 -8.36 2.05
CA ARG A 126 2.69 -8.83 1.92
C ARG A 126 1.83 -8.41 3.09
N THR A 127 2.39 -8.25 4.28
CA THR A 127 1.64 -7.95 5.49
C THR A 127 1.65 -6.47 5.87
N VAL A 128 2.52 -5.66 5.28
CA VAL A 128 2.59 -4.23 5.56
C VAL A 128 1.26 -3.52 5.27
N VAL A 129 0.78 -2.80 6.28
CA VAL A 129 -0.42 -1.95 6.24
C VAL A 129 -0.10 -0.63 6.91
N ARG A 130 -0.39 0.48 6.24
CA ARG A 130 -0.21 1.83 6.77
C ARG A 130 -1.41 2.22 7.64
N ARG A 131 -1.13 2.60 8.87
CA ARG A 131 -2.07 3.23 9.80
C ARG A 131 -2.01 4.76 9.65
N ARG A 132 -3.07 5.43 10.10
CA ARG A 132 -3.13 6.90 10.20
C ARG A 132 -2.72 7.42 11.58
N VAL A 133 -2.47 6.50 12.51
CA VAL A 133 -2.04 6.75 13.88
C VAL A 133 -0.73 6.02 14.10
N THR A 134 0.06 6.47 15.07
CA THR A 134 1.26 5.76 15.53
C THR A 134 0.86 4.47 16.27
N PRO A 135 1.63 3.38 16.14
CA PRO A 135 2.73 3.20 15.19
C PRO A 135 2.23 3.15 13.75
N PHE A 136 2.94 3.84 12.83
CA PHE A 136 2.46 4.06 11.45
C PHE A 136 2.26 2.78 10.64
N PHE A 137 2.83 1.65 11.07
CA PHE A 137 2.60 0.36 10.45
C PHE A 137 2.32 -0.72 11.49
N ALA A 138 1.34 -1.57 11.19
CA ALA A 138 0.81 -2.57 12.11
C ALA A 138 1.78 -3.72 12.45
N HIS A 139 2.74 -4.01 11.57
CA HIS A 139 3.59 -5.21 11.68
C HIS A 139 4.95 -4.96 12.34
N PHE A 140 5.36 -3.70 12.55
CA PHE A 140 6.65 -3.43 13.18
C PHE A 140 6.66 -3.77 14.67
N THR A 141 5.53 -3.66 15.36
CA THR A 141 5.43 -3.99 16.79
C THR A 141 5.71 -5.45 17.11
N VAL A 142 5.37 -6.38 16.21
CA VAL A 142 5.56 -7.83 16.44
C VAL A 142 7.00 -8.28 16.14
N ILE A 143 7.70 -7.59 15.23
CA ILE A 143 9.06 -7.98 14.82
C ILE A 143 10.10 -7.43 15.80
N VAL A 144 9.88 -6.23 16.38
CA VAL A 144 10.83 -5.64 17.34
C VAL A 144 10.90 -6.43 18.66
N SER A 145 9.84 -7.13 19.07
CA SER A 145 9.88 -8.01 20.25
C SER A 145 10.70 -9.30 20.05
N PHE A 146 11.10 -9.62 18.81
CA PHE A 146 11.91 -10.81 18.49
C PHE A 146 13.36 -10.48 18.12
N ALA A 147 13.75 -9.20 18.07
CA ALA A 147 15.16 -8.84 17.95
C ALA A 147 15.80 -8.95 19.34
N PRO A 148 16.87 -9.74 19.54
CA PRO A 148 17.59 -9.74 20.81
C PRO A 148 18.07 -8.32 21.09
N ARG A 149 17.80 -7.82 22.30
CA ARG A 149 18.48 -6.62 22.82
C ARG A 149 19.97 -6.85 22.66
N MET A 150 20.61 -6.10 21.76
CA MET A 150 22.04 -5.89 21.88
C MET A 150 22.23 -4.95 23.06
N ASP A 151 22.63 -5.52 24.19
CA ASP A 151 22.98 -4.77 25.39
C ASP A 151 24.21 -3.89 25.07
N PRO A 152 24.16 -2.58 25.31
CA PRO A 152 25.28 -1.67 25.05
C PRO A 152 26.47 -1.87 26.01
N ASN A 153 26.45 -2.90 26.87
CA ASN A 153 27.45 -3.17 27.92
C ASN A 153 28.01 -4.61 27.87
N SER A 154 28.13 -5.22 26.69
CA SER A 154 29.09 -6.31 26.53
C SER A 154 30.45 -5.69 26.21
N MET A 155 31.34 -5.66 27.21
CA MET A 155 32.78 -5.46 27.01
C MET A 155 33.36 -6.52 26.08
#